data_AF-A0A6A6ELM0-F1
#
_entry.id   AF-A0A6A6ELM0-F1
#
_cell.length_a   1.000
_cell.length_b   1.000
_cell.length_c   1.000
_cell.angle_alpha   90.00
_cell.angle_beta   90.00
_cell.angle_gamma   90.00
#
_symmetry.space_group_name_H-M   'P 1'
#
loop_
_entity.id
_entity.type
_entity.pdbx_description
1 polymer ?
#
loop_
_entity_poly.entity_id
_entity_poly.type
_entity_poly.pdbx_seq_one_letter_code
_entity_poly.pdbx_strand_id
1 'polypeptide(L)'
;MSPTFGPTNFSSGHPPPSPPSPPFSANNDPLDDIYGSAPSSPALTSHNEPSSTVSRIQHDEILSDLPFRQRILDTDAYREGLSTSKGQYVQEGFDEGYSLGANLGQQVGYILGVLLGFVTAWRGRDEMRCQESRGLMENAQKELAIQELLGQNWVDEGGIWKWEVEGKEGEVTFREVAEQHPVIQSWTGKVTEVAGRWGVDLNALNRTHEQDTGEARSRSSMED
;
A
#
# COMPACT_ATOMS: atom_id res chain seq x y z
N MET A 1 1.66 -36.44 19.22
CA MET A 1 3.08 -35.97 19.24
C MET A 1 3.07 -34.55 18.75
N SER A 2 3.24 -33.60 19.66
CA SER A 2 3.18 -32.16 19.38
C SER A 2 4.59 -31.59 19.51
N PRO A 3 5.07 -30.73 18.60
CA PRO A 3 6.42 -30.17 18.68
C PRO A 3 6.46 -28.95 19.62
N THR A 4 7.46 -28.96 20.50
CA THR A 4 7.85 -27.88 21.41
C THR A 4 8.68 -26.85 20.66
N PHE A 5 8.28 -25.57 20.66
CA PHE A 5 9.08 -24.46 20.17
C PHE A 5 9.87 -23.83 21.32
N GLY A 6 11.20 -23.80 21.21
CA GLY A 6 12.09 -23.04 22.09
C GLY A 6 12.19 -21.56 21.68
N PRO A 7 12.71 -20.68 22.55
CA PRO A 7 12.79 -19.24 22.27
C PRO A 7 13.93 -18.90 21.30
N THR A 8 13.60 -18.22 20.21
CA THR A 8 14.53 -17.65 19.23
C THR A 8 15.08 -16.30 19.72
N ASN A 9 16.39 -16.19 19.87
CA ASN A 9 17.10 -14.94 20.17
C ASN A 9 17.21 -14.08 18.90
N PHE A 10 16.74 -12.83 18.97
CA PHE A 10 17.09 -11.78 18.00
C PHE A 10 18.27 -10.96 18.53
N SER A 11 19.35 -10.92 17.76
CA SER A 11 20.54 -10.12 18.03
C SER A 11 20.26 -8.65 17.69
N SER A 12 20.22 -7.78 18.71
CA SER A 12 20.11 -6.33 18.54
C SER A 12 21.49 -5.71 18.34
N GLY A 13 21.72 -5.09 17.18
CA GLY A 13 22.91 -4.30 16.90
C GLY A 13 22.98 -3.02 17.75
N HIS A 14 24.19 -2.72 18.23
CA HIS A 14 24.52 -1.53 19.02
C HIS A 14 24.38 -0.22 18.22
N PRO A 15 23.85 0.87 18.81
CA PRO A 15 24.03 2.23 18.29
C PRO A 15 25.44 2.80 18.63
N PRO A 16 25.97 3.75 17.84
CA PRO A 16 27.31 4.33 18.04
C PRO A 16 27.42 5.16 19.34
N PRO A 17 28.64 5.34 19.90
CA PRO A 17 28.83 6.00 21.19
C PRO A 17 28.64 7.53 21.14
N SER A 18 27.92 8.04 22.14
CA SER A 18 27.73 9.47 22.40
C SER A 18 29.04 10.19 22.76
N PRO A 19 29.22 11.48 22.42
CA PRO A 19 30.41 12.25 22.79
C PRO A 19 30.52 12.51 24.31
N PRO A 20 31.73 12.70 24.85
CA PRO A 20 31.97 12.78 26.30
C PRO A 20 31.47 14.09 26.93
N SER A 21 30.69 13.96 28.00
CA SER A 21 30.28 15.05 28.90
C SER A 21 31.49 15.62 29.68
N PRO A 22 31.54 16.94 29.98
CA PRO A 22 32.54 17.52 30.86
C PRO A 22 32.34 17.09 32.34
N PRO A 23 33.41 17.08 33.16
CA PRO A 23 33.39 16.43 34.46
C PRO A 23 32.62 17.22 35.52
N PHE A 24 31.77 16.48 36.23
CA PHE A 24 31.01 16.74 37.45
C PHE A 24 31.58 17.84 38.37
N SER A 25 30.76 18.86 38.66
CA SER A 25 30.73 19.47 40.00
C SER A 25 29.65 18.76 40.81
N ALA A 26 30.07 18.25 41.96
CA ALA A 26 29.26 17.50 42.90
C ALA A 26 28.16 18.38 43.52
N ASN A 27 26.99 17.78 43.74
CA ASN A 27 25.87 18.23 44.58
C ASN A 27 24.79 19.13 43.95
N ASN A 28 24.16 18.72 42.85
CA ASN A 28 22.79 19.16 42.56
C ASN A 28 21.88 17.93 42.43
N ASP A 29 20.99 17.76 43.40
CA ASP A 29 19.93 16.75 43.40
C ASP A 29 18.93 17.09 42.27
N PRO A 30 18.76 16.23 41.25
CA PRO A 30 17.95 16.51 40.06
C PRO A 30 16.43 16.56 40.32
N LEU A 31 16.01 16.49 41.59
CA LEU A 31 14.61 16.60 42.00
C LEU A 31 14.31 17.85 42.84
N ASP A 32 15.29 18.72 43.09
CA ASP A 32 15.13 19.95 43.89
C ASP A 32 14.58 21.15 43.08
N ASP A 33 14.54 21.06 41.75
CA ASP A 33 14.28 22.20 40.86
C ASP A 33 12.80 22.41 40.46
N ILE A 34 11.86 21.63 41.02
CA ILE A 34 10.44 21.70 40.59
C ILE A 34 9.50 22.22 41.67
N TYR A 35 9.86 22.12 42.96
CA TYR A 35 8.97 22.51 44.07
C TYR A 35 9.61 23.43 45.13
N GLY A 36 10.81 23.96 44.89
CA GLY A 36 11.64 24.59 45.92
C GLY A 36 12.09 26.03 45.68
N SER A 37 11.29 26.90 45.06
CA SER A 37 11.52 28.36 45.09
C SER A 37 10.23 29.12 44.84
N ALA A 38 9.34 29.14 45.84
CA ALA A 38 8.32 30.16 45.88
C ALA A 38 9.03 31.53 45.91
N PRO A 39 8.79 32.45 44.95
CA PRO A 39 9.17 33.82 45.18
C PRO A 39 8.41 34.28 46.43
N SER A 40 9.11 34.85 47.40
CA SER A 40 8.47 35.50 48.55
C SER A 40 7.37 36.41 48.01
N SER A 41 6.14 36.17 48.45
CA SER A 41 4.95 36.93 48.05
C SER A 41 5.26 38.43 48.07
N PRO A 42 4.88 39.21 47.05
CA PRO A 42 5.06 40.66 47.10
C PRO A 42 4.24 41.17 48.30
N ALA A 43 4.92 41.76 49.27
CA ALA A 43 4.28 42.45 50.36
C ALA A 43 3.45 43.60 49.76
N LEU A 44 2.13 43.56 49.95
CA LEU A 44 1.22 44.64 49.62
C LEU A 44 1.53 45.84 50.51
N THR A 45 2.44 46.71 50.07
CA THR A 45 2.52 48.09 50.58
C THR A 45 1.61 48.96 49.74
N SER A 46 0.49 49.35 50.34
CA SER A 46 -0.45 50.33 49.79
C SER A 46 0.27 51.63 49.45
N HIS A 47 0.33 52.01 48.17
CA HIS A 47 0.45 53.40 47.77
C HIS A 47 -0.09 53.65 46.36
N ASN A 48 -1.25 54.31 46.34
CA ASN A 48 -1.69 55.39 45.42
C ASN A 48 -1.18 55.40 43.96
N GLU A 49 -2.15 55.29 43.03
CA GLU A 49 -2.21 55.71 41.60
C GLU A 49 -1.25 56.84 41.15
N PRO A 50 -0.89 56.97 39.84
CA PRO A 50 -1.78 56.70 38.69
C PRO A 50 -1.23 55.96 37.46
N SER A 51 -2.13 55.19 36.83
CA SER A 51 -2.32 54.97 35.39
C SER A 51 -1.14 55.27 34.44
N SER A 52 -0.38 54.25 34.01
CA SER A 52 0.30 54.18 32.68
C SER A 52 1.11 52.88 32.44
N THR A 53 1.18 51.95 33.39
CA THR A 53 2.08 50.77 33.31
C THR A 53 1.41 49.44 32.97
N VAL A 54 0.08 49.33 33.03
CA VAL A 54 -0.65 48.07 32.79
C VAL A 54 -0.58 47.61 31.33
N SER A 55 -0.47 48.53 30.38
CA SER A 55 -0.43 48.21 28.94
C SER A 55 0.92 47.62 28.48
N ARG A 56 2.01 47.88 29.21
CA ARG A 56 3.36 47.40 28.85
C ARG A 56 3.61 45.95 29.27
N ILE A 57 3.00 45.53 30.39
CA ILE A 57 3.16 44.17 30.93
C ILE A 57 2.43 43.14 30.05
N GLN A 58 1.25 43.49 29.51
CA GLN A 58 0.52 42.63 28.57
C GLN A 58 1.21 42.51 27.21
N HIS A 59 1.87 43.57 26.73
CA HIS A 59 2.57 43.52 25.45
C HIS A 59 3.83 42.64 25.49
N ASP A 60 4.60 42.66 26.59
CA ASP A 60 5.80 41.83 26.73
C ASP A 60 5.46 40.33 26.90
N GLU A 61 4.35 39.98 27.53
CA GLU A 61 3.87 38.59 27.67
C GLU A 61 3.41 38.01 26.32
N ILE A 62 2.70 38.81 25.50
CA ILE A 62 2.26 38.45 24.15
C ILE A 62 3.46 38.33 23.16
N LEU A 63 4.50 39.15 23.34
CA LEU A 63 5.71 39.14 22.51
C LEU A 63 6.67 38.00 22.85
N SER A 64 6.65 37.50 24.09
CA SER A 64 7.51 36.40 24.56
C SER A 64 7.06 35.03 24.07
N ASP A 65 5.77 34.87 23.73
CA ASP A 65 5.17 33.62 23.25
C ASP A 65 5.25 33.48 21.70
N LEU A 66 5.45 34.58 20.97
CA LEU A 66 5.62 34.56 19.51
C LEU A 66 6.76 33.64 19.02
N PRO A 67 7.97 33.64 19.61
CA PRO A 67 9.05 32.74 19.21
C PRO A 67 8.74 31.27 19.49
N PHE A 68 8.01 30.98 20.56
CA PHE A 68 7.57 29.63 20.89
C PHE A 68 6.51 29.14 19.91
N ARG A 69 5.51 29.97 19.62
CA ARG A 69 4.51 29.72 18.59
C ARG A 69 5.14 29.52 17.21
N GLN A 70 6.15 30.32 16.87
CA GLN A 70 6.89 30.16 15.61
C GLN A 70 7.59 28.80 15.55
N ARG A 71 8.25 28.37 16.63
CA ARG A 71 8.86 27.03 16.69
C ARG A 71 7.83 25.91 16.57
N ILE A 72 6.65 26.06 17.16
CA ILE A 72 5.56 25.08 17.01
C ILE A 72 5.15 25.01 15.55
N LEU A 73 4.88 26.15 14.92
CA LEU A 73 4.47 26.23 13.52
C LEU A 73 5.54 25.67 12.57
N ASP A 74 6.81 25.99 12.79
CA ASP A 74 7.92 25.48 11.98
C ASP A 74 8.08 23.96 12.15
N THR A 75 7.88 23.46 13.38
CA THR A 75 7.95 22.02 13.68
C THR A 75 6.77 21.28 13.05
N ASP A 76 5.56 21.84 13.13
CA ASP A 76 4.36 21.28 12.51
C ASP A 76 4.49 21.29 10.99
N ALA A 77 4.93 22.40 10.39
CA ALA A 77 5.17 22.50 8.95
C ALA A 77 6.23 21.51 8.46
N TYR A 78 7.30 21.29 9.23
CA TYR A 78 8.33 20.30 8.88
C TYR A 78 7.80 18.86 8.97
N ARG A 79 7.01 18.53 10.00
CA ARG A 79 6.37 17.22 10.14
C ARG A 79 5.34 16.98 9.04
N GLU A 80 4.53 17.98 8.74
CA GLU A 80 3.55 17.95 7.66
C GLU A 80 4.25 17.76 6.32
N GLY A 81 5.28 18.56 6.00
CA GLY A 81 6.04 18.41 4.75
C GLY A 81 6.67 17.03 4.56
N LEU A 82 7.20 16.43 5.63
CA LEU A 82 7.72 15.05 5.61
C LEU A 82 6.62 14.00 5.46
N SER A 83 5.46 14.21 6.08
CA SER A 83 4.32 13.30 6.00
C SER A 83 3.71 13.31 4.60
N THR A 84 3.45 14.51 4.05
CA THR A 84 2.87 14.71 2.72
C THR A 84 3.78 14.16 1.63
N SER A 85 5.10 14.39 1.73
CA SER A 85 6.08 13.87 0.74
C SER A 85 6.19 12.35 0.74
N LYS A 86 5.94 11.68 1.88
CA LYS A 86 5.97 10.21 1.97
C LYS A 86 4.65 9.55 1.59
N GLY A 87 3.52 10.22 1.86
CA GLY A 87 2.20 9.72 1.48
C GLY A 87 1.98 9.71 -0.03
N GLN A 88 2.34 10.80 -0.70
CA GLN A 88 2.00 11.01 -2.12
C GLN A 88 2.49 9.89 -3.04
N TYR A 89 3.77 9.52 -2.98
CA TYR A 89 4.35 8.56 -3.93
C TYR A 89 4.09 7.09 -3.58
N VAL A 90 3.89 6.77 -2.30
CA VAL A 90 3.67 5.39 -1.86
C VAL A 90 2.24 4.94 -2.17
N GLN A 91 1.27 5.84 -2.00
CA GLN A 91 -0.13 5.54 -2.25
C GLN A 91 -0.41 5.42 -3.75
N GLU A 92 0.10 6.36 -4.55
CA GLU A 92 -0.05 6.34 -6.02
C GLU A 92 0.51 5.04 -6.62
N GLY A 93 1.75 4.67 -6.25
CA GLY A 93 2.34 3.41 -6.73
C GLY A 93 1.60 2.16 -6.25
N PHE A 94 0.99 2.18 -5.06
CA PHE A 94 0.15 1.08 -4.59
C PHE A 94 -1.15 0.97 -5.39
N ASP A 95 -1.83 2.09 -5.65
CA ASP A 95 -3.10 2.11 -6.36
C ASP A 95 -2.93 1.66 -7.82
N GLU A 96 -1.83 2.06 -8.47
CA GLU A 96 -1.46 1.58 -9.81
C GLU A 96 -1.16 0.08 -9.80
N GLY A 97 -0.30 -0.38 -8.88
CA GLY A 97 0.07 -1.78 -8.76
C GLY A 97 -1.12 -2.69 -8.41
N TYR A 98 -2.02 -2.21 -7.55
CA TYR A 98 -3.26 -2.92 -7.19
C TYR A 98 -4.19 -3.05 -8.40
N SER A 99 -4.37 -1.97 -9.15
CA SER A 99 -5.22 -1.96 -10.35
C SER A 99 -4.70 -2.92 -11.42
N LEU A 100 -3.39 -2.90 -11.69
CA LEU A 100 -2.75 -3.84 -12.62
C LEU A 100 -2.86 -5.29 -12.12
N GLY A 101 -2.55 -5.52 -10.84
CA GLY A 101 -2.64 -6.84 -10.21
C GLY A 101 -4.05 -7.42 -10.26
N ALA A 102 -5.08 -6.60 -10.08
CA ALA A 102 -6.48 -7.01 -10.22
C ALA A 102 -6.81 -7.46 -11.65
N ASN A 103 -6.36 -6.70 -12.67
CA ASN A 103 -6.55 -7.07 -14.06
C ASN A 103 -5.81 -8.37 -14.43
N LEU A 104 -4.56 -8.54 -14.00
CA LEU A 104 -3.82 -9.79 -14.17
C LEU A 104 -4.50 -10.95 -13.47
N GLY A 105 -4.92 -10.77 -12.22
CA GLY A 105 -5.62 -11.77 -11.43
C GLY A 105 -6.93 -12.21 -12.08
N GLN A 106 -7.68 -11.27 -12.67
CA GLN A 106 -8.89 -11.58 -13.43
C GLN A 106 -8.60 -12.46 -14.65
N GLN A 107 -7.56 -12.14 -15.43
CA GLN A 107 -7.17 -12.94 -16.61
C GLN A 107 -6.69 -14.35 -16.22
N VAL A 108 -5.85 -14.44 -15.19
CA VAL A 108 -5.38 -15.73 -14.66
C VAL A 108 -6.56 -16.56 -14.13
N GLY A 109 -7.45 -15.93 -13.37
CA GLY A 109 -8.65 -16.56 -12.84
C GLY A 109 -9.55 -17.11 -13.93
N TYR A 110 -9.73 -16.37 -15.03
CA TYR A 110 -10.47 -16.82 -16.20
C TYR A 110 -9.83 -18.07 -16.82
N ILE A 111 -8.53 -18.03 -17.13
CA ILE A 111 -7.80 -19.15 -17.74
C ILE A 111 -7.89 -20.40 -16.87
N LEU A 112 -7.58 -20.28 -15.58
CA LEU A 112 -7.65 -21.40 -14.65
C LEU A 112 -9.09 -21.90 -14.47
N GLY A 113 -10.07 -20.99 -14.43
CA GLY A 113 -11.48 -21.34 -14.36
C GLY A 113 -11.94 -22.20 -15.54
N VAL A 114 -11.56 -21.83 -16.76
CA VAL A 114 -11.88 -22.60 -17.97
C VAL A 114 -11.22 -23.98 -17.94
N LEU A 115 -9.93 -24.07 -17.60
CA LEU A 115 -9.22 -25.35 -17.49
C LEU A 115 -9.85 -26.25 -16.42
N LEU A 116 -10.32 -25.68 -15.30
CA LEU A 116 -11.02 -26.43 -14.26
C LEU A 116 -12.37 -26.95 -14.78
N GLY A 117 -13.07 -26.12 -15.55
CA GLY A 117 -14.28 -26.49 -16.29
C GLY A 117 -14.05 -27.72 -17.17
N PHE A 118 -12.92 -27.78 -17.88
CA PHE A 118 -12.58 -28.96 -18.68
C PHE A 118 -12.33 -30.21 -17.84
N VAL A 119 -11.52 -30.14 -16.79
CA VAL A 119 -11.26 -31.28 -15.90
C VAL A 119 -12.56 -31.83 -15.31
N THR A 120 -13.44 -30.93 -14.87
CA THR A 120 -14.73 -31.29 -14.27
C THR A 120 -15.72 -31.85 -15.30
N ALA A 121 -15.75 -31.31 -16.52
CA ALA A 121 -16.62 -31.80 -17.59
C ALA A 121 -16.26 -33.24 -18.03
N TRP A 122 -14.95 -33.54 -18.14
CA TRP A 122 -14.46 -34.83 -18.60
C TRP A 122 -14.37 -35.90 -17.52
N ARG A 123 -14.37 -35.51 -16.24
CA ARG A 123 -14.33 -36.44 -15.10
C ARG A 123 -15.45 -37.49 -15.23
N GLY A 124 -15.05 -38.77 -15.28
CA GLY A 124 -15.97 -39.90 -15.37
C GLY A 124 -16.61 -40.13 -16.74
N ARG A 125 -16.35 -39.27 -17.73
CA ARG A 125 -16.80 -39.43 -19.12
C ARG A 125 -15.68 -39.88 -20.05
N ASP A 126 -14.51 -39.25 -19.93
CA ASP A 126 -13.33 -39.56 -20.73
C ASP A 126 -12.08 -39.33 -19.88
N GLU A 127 -11.49 -40.43 -19.41
CA GLU A 127 -10.33 -40.37 -18.52
C GLU A 127 -9.08 -39.84 -19.23
N MET A 128 -8.95 -40.05 -20.54
CA MET A 128 -7.81 -39.54 -21.32
C MET A 128 -7.87 -38.01 -21.39
N ARG A 129 -9.03 -37.45 -21.72
CA ARG A 129 -9.24 -35.99 -21.76
C ARG A 129 -9.19 -35.35 -20.37
N CYS A 130 -9.67 -36.07 -19.35
CA CYS A 130 -9.55 -35.66 -17.95
C CYS A 130 -8.06 -35.53 -17.54
N GLN A 131 -7.24 -36.53 -17.87
CA GLN A 131 -5.81 -36.51 -17.58
C GLN A 131 -5.06 -35.42 -18.38
N GLU A 132 -5.39 -35.24 -19.66
CA GLU A 132 -4.84 -34.15 -20.48
C GLU A 132 -5.19 -32.78 -19.88
N SER A 133 -6.45 -32.55 -19.52
CA SER A 133 -6.92 -31.30 -18.92
C SER A 133 -6.23 -31.03 -17.57
N ARG A 134 -5.97 -32.09 -16.79
CA ARG A 134 -5.25 -31.98 -15.51
C ARG A 134 -3.80 -31.57 -15.73
N GLY A 135 -3.12 -32.17 -16.71
CA GLY A 135 -1.76 -31.78 -17.07
C GLY A 135 -1.67 -30.33 -17.53
N LEU A 136 -2.63 -29.87 -18.35
CA LEU A 136 -2.71 -28.46 -18.76
C LEU A 136 -2.93 -27.53 -17.57
N MET A 137 -3.82 -27.89 -16.65
CA MET A 137 -4.07 -27.14 -15.41
C MET A 137 -2.80 -27.01 -14.55
N GLU A 138 -2.11 -28.12 -14.30
CA GLU A 138 -0.89 -28.12 -13.47
C GLU A 138 0.22 -27.25 -14.07
N ASN A 139 0.36 -27.27 -15.40
CA ASN A 139 1.31 -26.41 -16.10
C ASN A 139 0.89 -24.93 -16.03
N ALA A 140 -0.40 -24.64 -16.24
CA ALA A 140 -0.94 -23.29 -16.16
C ALA A 140 -0.76 -22.71 -14.75
N GLN A 141 -0.99 -23.48 -13.69
CA GLN A 141 -0.79 -23.03 -12.30
C GLN A 141 0.65 -22.65 -12.00
N LYS A 142 1.63 -23.34 -12.60
CA LYS A 142 3.05 -23.04 -12.41
C LYS A 142 3.44 -21.77 -13.18
N GLU A 143 3.06 -21.67 -14.45
CA GLU A 143 3.46 -20.55 -15.31
C GLU A 143 2.67 -19.26 -15.02
N LEU A 144 1.42 -19.36 -14.56
CA LEU A 144 0.58 -18.22 -14.18
C LEU A 144 0.66 -17.89 -12.68
N ALA A 145 1.61 -18.51 -11.96
CA ALA A 145 1.88 -18.15 -10.58
C ALA A 145 2.34 -16.70 -10.51
N ILE A 146 1.94 -15.98 -9.46
CA ILE A 146 2.27 -14.55 -9.32
C ILE A 146 3.78 -14.31 -9.30
N GLN A 147 4.56 -15.26 -8.79
CA GLN A 147 6.03 -15.20 -8.78
C GLN A 147 6.62 -15.24 -10.19
N GLU A 148 5.96 -15.93 -11.12
CA GLU A 148 6.40 -16.03 -12.51
C GLU A 148 5.88 -14.85 -13.34
N LEU A 149 4.62 -14.45 -13.15
CA LEU A 149 4.00 -13.33 -13.87
C LEU A 149 4.60 -11.98 -13.49
N LEU A 150 4.82 -11.74 -12.21
CA LEU A 150 5.43 -10.49 -11.70
C LEU A 150 6.90 -10.69 -11.32
N GLY A 151 7.52 -11.75 -11.85
CA GLY A 151 8.94 -12.02 -11.62
C GLY A 151 9.85 -11.01 -12.32
N GLN A 152 11.14 -11.05 -11.98
CA GLN A 152 12.17 -10.18 -12.57
C GLN A 152 12.31 -10.32 -14.09
N ASN A 153 11.73 -11.37 -14.68
CA ASN A 153 11.68 -11.57 -16.12
C ASN A 153 10.77 -10.53 -16.80
N TRP A 154 9.69 -10.12 -16.14
CA TRP A 154 8.65 -9.27 -16.72
C TRP A 154 8.56 -7.89 -16.07
N VAL A 155 9.00 -7.77 -14.82
CA VAL A 155 9.00 -6.50 -14.06
C VAL A 155 10.44 -6.15 -13.67
N ASP A 156 10.78 -4.86 -13.71
CA ASP A 156 12.09 -4.35 -13.29
C ASP A 156 12.17 -4.03 -11.79
N GLU A 157 13.33 -3.58 -11.31
CA GLU A 157 13.52 -3.19 -9.90
C GLU A 157 12.67 -1.98 -9.49
N GLY A 158 12.18 -1.20 -10.46
CA GLY A 158 11.31 -0.06 -10.26
C GLY A 158 9.81 -0.42 -10.23
N GLY A 159 9.45 -1.69 -10.45
CA GLY A 159 8.05 -2.12 -10.54
C GLY A 159 7.40 -1.84 -11.90
N ILE A 160 8.19 -1.47 -12.91
CA ILE A 160 7.71 -1.15 -14.26
C ILE A 160 7.79 -2.42 -15.11
N TRP A 161 6.73 -2.69 -15.88
CA TRP A 161 6.68 -3.82 -16.79
C TRP A 161 7.58 -3.64 -18.01
N LYS A 162 8.15 -4.75 -18.48
CA LYS A 162 9.14 -4.78 -19.57
C LYS A 162 8.55 -5.05 -20.95
N TRP A 163 7.26 -5.43 -21.04
CA TRP A 163 6.62 -5.76 -22.31
C TRP A 163 5.99 -4.53 -22.95
N GLU A 164 5.97 -4.51 -24.29
CA GLU A 164 5.34 -3.44 -25.07
C GLU A 164 3.82 -3.63 -25.05
N VAL A 165 3.10 -2.52 -24.87
CA VAL A 165 1.64 -2.50 -24.82
C VAL A 165 1.13 -1.47 -25.80
N GLU A 166 0.42 -1.94 -26.83
CA GLU A 166 -0.27 -1.08 -27.78
C GLU A 166 -1.64 -0.69 -27.20
N GLY A 167 -1.80 0.57 -26.79
CA GLY A 167 -3.08 1.12 -26.35
C GLY A 167 -3.93 1.54 -27.54
N LYS A 168 -5.22 1.17 -27.55
CA LYS A 168 -6.11 1.46 -28.70
C LYS A 168 -6.54 2.93 -28.80
N GLU A 169 -6.45 3.70 -27.70
CA GLU A 169 -6.98 5.08 -27.62
C GLU A 169 -5.98 6.09 -27.04
N GLY A 170 -4.68 5.86 -27.24
CA GLY A 170 -3.61 6.79 -26.82
C GLY A 170 -3.26 6.75 -25.33
N GLU A 171 -4.21 6.40 -24.46
CA GLU A 171 -3.94 6.00 -23.07
C GLU A 171 -3.98 4.48 -22.95
N VAL A 172 -2.89 3.90 -22.43
CA VAL A 172 -2.77 2.46 -22.20
C VAL A 172 -3.52 2.11 -20.92
N THR A 173 -4.58 1.32 -21.03
CA THR A 173 -5.32 0.88 -19.83
C THR A 173 -4.62 -0.30 -19.16
N PHE A 174 -4.66 -0.40 -17.83
CA PHE A 174 -4.10 -1.55 -17.10
C PHE A 174 -4.69 -2.90 -17.54
N ARG A 175 -5.92 -2.88 -18.05
CA ARG A 175 -6.55 -4.06 -18.67
C ARG A 175 -5.81 -4.49 -19.93
N GLU A 176 -5.52 -3.56 -20.84
CA GLU A 176 -4.75 -3.85 -22.05
C GLU A 176 -3.33 -4.31 -21.71
N VAL A 177 -2.70 -3.72 -20.69
CA VAL A 177 -1.39 -4.15 -20.19
C VAL A 177 -1.42 -5.61 -19.75
N ALA A 178 -2.43 -6.01 -18.98
CA ALA A 178 -2.61 -7.38 -18.52
C ALA A 178 -2.93 -8.34 -19.67
N GLU A 179 -3.80 -7.95 -20.61
CA GLU A 179 -4.15 -8.75 -21.80
C GLU A 179 -2.96 -8.95 -22.75
N GLN A 180 -2.03 -8.00 -22.78
CA GLN A 180 -0.82 -8.07 -23.61
C GLN A 180 0.37 -8.76 -22.93
N HIS A 181 0.19 -9.22 -21.68
CA HIS A 181 1.24 -9.98 -21.00
C HIS A 181 1.56 -11.28 -21.78
N PRO A 182 2.82 -11.56 -22.15
CA PRO A 182 3.15 -12.65 -23.07
C PRO A 182 2.73 -14.04 -22.58
N VAL A 183 2.90 -14.32 -21.28
CA VAL A 183 2.46 -15.58 -20.67
C VAL A 183 0.93 -15.72 -20.74
N ILE A 184 0.18 -14.65 -20.43
CA ILE A 184 -1.28 -14.65 -20.49
C ILE A 184 -1.74 -14.86 -21.93
N GLN A 185 -1.19 -14.15 -22.91
CA GLN A 185 -1.53 -14.36 -24.31
C GLN A 185 -1.29 -15.80 -24.76
N SER A 186 -0.16 -16.38 -24.37
CA SER A 186 0.17 -17.77 -24.73
C SER A 186 -0.86 -18.75 -24.17
N TRP A 187 -1.30 -18.55 -22.92
CA TRP A 187 -2.28 -19.42 -22.27
C TRP A 187 -3.70 -19.18 -22.75
N THR A 188 -4.09 -17.93 -23.00
CA THR A 188 -5.34 -17.58 -23.67
C THR A 188 -5.42 -18.27 -25.03
N GLY A 189 -4.35 -18.24 -25.83
CA GLY A 189 -4.27 -18.96 -27.11
C GLY A 189 -4.46 -20.47 -26.93
N LYS A 190 -3.70 -21.10 -26.03
CA LYS A 190 -3.81 -22.55 -25.72
C LYS A 190 -5.22 -22.94 -25.28
N VAL A 191 -5.85 -22.17 -24.39
CA VAL A 191 -7.21 -22.44 -23.91
C VAL A 191 -8.22 -22.33 -25.04
N THR A 192 -8.09 -21.31 -25.89
CA THR A 192 -8.99 -21.11 -27.03
C THR A 192 -8.86 -22.23 -28.05
N GLU A 193 -7.63 -22.71 -28.31
CA GLU A 193 -7.37 -23.86 -29.18
C GLU A 193 -8.01 -25.14 -28.62
N VAL A 194 -7.80 -25.43 -27.34
CA VAL A 194 -8.36 -26.62 -26.67
C VAL A 194 -9.88 -26.56 -26.64
N ALA A 195 -10.45 -25.39 -26.37
CA ALA A 195 -11.90 -25.16 -26.40
C ALA A 195 -12.47 -25.40 -27.80
N GLY A 196 -11.83 -24.85 -28.84
CA GLY A 196 -12.23 -25.04 -30.24
C GLY A 196 -12.18 -26.51 -30.65
N ARG A 197 -11.13 -27.24 -30.25
CA ARG A 197 -10.99 -28.68 -30.50
C ARG A 197 -12.11 -29.50 -29.86
N TRP A 198 -12.68 -29.04 -28.75
CA TRP A 198 -13.75 -29.71 -28.02
C TRP A 198 -15.14 -29.12 -28.26
N GLY A 199 -15.25 -28.11 -29.13
CA GLY A 199 -16.51 -27.46 -29.47
C GLY A 199 -17.13 -26.66 -28.31
N VAL A 200 -16.32 -26.18 -27.37
CA VAL A 200 -16.77 -25.36 -26.24
C VAL A 200 -16.82 -23.90 -26.65
N ASP A 201 -18.00 -23.28 -26.54
CA ASP A 201 -18.16 -21.84 -26.79
C ASP A 201 -17.71 -21.02 -25.57
N LEU A 202 -16.51 -20.45 -25.65
CA LEU A 202 -15.96 -19.59 -24.61
C LEU A 202 -16.62 -18.20 -24.56
N ASN A 203 -17.30 -17.77 -25.64
CA ASN A 203 -17.96 -16.46 -25.67
C ASN A 203 -19.22 -16.42 -24.80
N ALA A 204 -19.84 -17.58 -24.56
CA ALA A 204 -20.95 -17.70 -23.64
C ALA A 204 -20.54 -17.28 -22.21
N LEU A 205 -19.30 -17.54 -21.81
CA LEU A 205 -18.76 -17.14 -20.49
C LEU A 205 -18.52 -15.62 -20.42
N ASN A 206 -18.08 -15.00 -21.52
CA ASN A 206 -17.81 -13.56 -21.57
C ASN A 206 -19.10 -12.70 -21.61
N ARG A 207 -20.17 -13.18 -22.27
CA ARG A 207 -21.48 -12.46 -22.30
C ARG A 207 -22.10 -12.26 -20.92
N THR A 208 -21.94 -13.22 -20.02
CA THR A 208 -22.41 -13.09 -18.64
C THR A 208 -21.77 -11.90 -17.92
N HIS A 209 -20.51 -11.59 -18.23
CA HIS A 209 -19.76 -10.50 -17.60
C HIS A 209 -20.22 -9.11 -18.11
N GLU A 210 -20.57 -8.99 -19.38
CA GLU A 210 -21.09 -7.73 -19.97
C GLU A 210 -22.53 -7.43 -19.54
N GLN A 211 -23.37 -8.45 -19.35
CA GLN A 211 -24.73 -8.26 -18.86
C GLN A 211 -24.77 -7.77 -17.40
N ASP A 212 -23.95 -8.33 -16.51
CA ASP A 212 -23.91 -7.94 -15.09
C ASP A 212 -23.34 -6.52 -14.89
N THR A 213 -22.33 -6.14 -15.68
CA THR A 213 -21.76 -4.78 -15.65
C THR A 213 -22.66 -3.72 -16.30
N GLY A 214 -23.43 -4.10 -17.33
CA GLY A 214 -24.44 -3.24 -17.94
C GLY A 214 -25.66 -2.98 -17.05
N GLU A 215 -26.10 -3.98 -16.28
CA GLU A 215 -27.21 -3.83 -15.33
C GLU A 215 -26.85 -2.96 -14.12
N ALA A 216 -25.62 -3.08 -13.60
CA ALA A 216 -25.13 -2.24 -12.51
C ALA A 216 -25.06 -0.74 -12.91
N ARG A 217 -24.60 -0.46 -14.14
CA ARG A 217 -24.53 0.91 -14.67
C ARG A 217 -25.91 1.50 -14.97
N SER A 218 -26.87 0.67 -15.35
CA SER A 218 -28.26 1.09 -15.62
C SER A 218 -29.05 1.36 -14.34
N ARG A 219 -28.76 0.67 -13.23
CA ARG A 219 -29.35 0.98 -11.92
C ARG A 219 -28.80 2.28 -11.33
N SER A 220 -27.50 2.55 -11.49
CA SER A 220 -26.89 3.79 -11.00
C SER A 220 -27.36 5.04 -11.74
N SER A 221 -27.79 4.95 -13.00
CA SER A 221 -28.33 6.10 -13.77
C SER A 221 -29.82 6.38 -13.52
N MET A 222 -30.50 5.58 -12.70
CA MET A 222 -31.93 5.75 -12.40
C MET A 222 -32.18 6.34 -11.00
N GLU A 223 -31.12 6.64 -10.24
CA GLU A 223 -31.17 7.18 -8.87
C GLU A 223 -30.69 8.66 -8.75
N ASP A 224 -30.40 9.33 -9.87
CA ASP A 224 -30.14 10.79 -9.93
C ASP A 224 -31.30 11.56 -10.59
#